data_AF-A0A2V6LY53-F1
#
_entry.id   AF-A0A2V6LY53-F1
#
_cell.length_a   1.000
_cell.length_b   1.000
_cell.length_c   1.000
_cell.angle_alpha   90.00
_cell.angle_beta   90.00
_cell.angle_gamma   90.00
#
_symmetry.space_group_name_H-M   'P 1'
#
loop_
_entity.id
_entity.type
_entity.pdbx_description
1 polymer ?
#
loop_
_entity_poly.entity_id
_entity_poly.type
_entity_poly.pdbx_seq_one_letter_code
_entity_poly.pdbx_strand_id
1 'polypeptide(L)' 'TKEFHKGVERLLDLARETGPVAIMCAEALWWRCHRSLIADYLKVRGIEVVHIVDANKIELHPFTSAAHLIDGALSYAG' A
#
# COMPACT_ATOMS: atom_id res chain seq x y z
N THR A 1 -7.84 -5.05 11.01
CA THR A 1 -9.20 -5.54 11.33
C THR A 1 -9.63 -6.57 10.30
N LYS A 2 -10.67 -7.39 10.56
CA LYS A 2 -11.13 -8.42 9.60
C LYS A 2 -11.48 -7.85 8.23
N GLU A 3 -12.20 -6.72 8.19
CA GLU A 3 -12.62 -6.08 6.93
C GLU A 3 -11.43 -5.54 6.13
N PHE A 4 -10.41 -4.99 6.80
CA PHE A 4 -9.18 -4.58 6.14
C PHE A 4 -8.50 -5.76 5.43
N HIS A 5 -8.34 -6.89 6.12
CA HIS A 5 -7.71 -8.07 5.52
C HIS A 5 -8.52 -8.61 4.32
N LYS A 6 -9.85 -8.69 4.42
CA LYS A 6 -10.70 -9.09 3.29
C LYS A 6 -10.54 -8.16 2.09
N GLY A 7 -10.46 -6.84 2.33
CA GLY A 7 -10.23 -5.86 1.27
C GLY A 7 -8.89 -6.06 0.57
N VAL A 8 -7.83 -6.34 1.34
CA VAL A 8 -6.50 -6.64 0.77
C VAL A 8 -6.52 -7.93 -0.03
N GLU A 9 -7.11 -9.02 0.47
CA GLU A 9 -7.18 -10.27 -0.29
C GLU A 9 -7.94 -10.09 -1.60
N ARG A 10 -9.07 -9.37 -1.59
CA ARG A 10 -9.80 -9.02 -2.83
C ARG A 10 -8.94 -8.24 -3.83
N LEU A 11 -8.10 -7.31 -3.35
CA LEU A 11 -7.17 -6.58 -4.20
C LEU A 11 -6.12 -7.50 -4.82
N LEU A 12 -5.57 -8.43 -4.04
CA LEU A 12 -4.57 -9.38 -4.51
C LEU A 12 -5.14 -10.37 -5.52
N ASP A 13 -6.36 -10.85 -5.30
CA ASP A 13 -7.06 -11.72 -6.25
C ASP A 13 -7.31 -11.01 -7.57
N LEU A 14 -7.77 -9.75 -7.53
CA LEU A 14 -7.92 -8.94 -8.74
C LEU A 14 -6.60 -8.80 -9.50
N ALA A 15 -5.49 -8.59 -8.79
CA ALA A 15 -4.17 -8.47 -9.42
C ALA A 15 -3.68 -9.77 -10.05
N ARG A 16 -4.01 -10.92 -9.44
CA ARG A 16 -3.70 -12.25 -10.01
C ARG A 16 -4.51 -12.53 -11.27
N GLU A 17 -5.78 -12.13 -11.28
CA GLU A 17 -6.70 -12.39 -12.40
C GLU A 17 -6.50 -11.44 -13.59
N THR A 18 -6.17 -10.18 -13.32
CA THR A 18 -6.19 -9.11 -14.34
C THR A 18 -4.82 -8.50 -14.66
N GLY A 19 -3.80 -8.81 -13.86
CA GLY A 19 -2.47 -8.20 -13.97
C GLY A 19 -2.29 -7.00 -13.01
N PRO A 20 -1.36 -6.06 -13.30
CA PRO A 20 -1.08 -4.95 -12.40
C PRO A 20 -2.31 -4.09 -12.08
N VAL A 21 -2.57 -3.85 -10.78
CA VAL A 21 -3.71 -3.05 -10.30
C VAL A 21 -3.22 -1.73 -9.69
N ALA A 22 -3.93 -0.64 -10.00
CA ALA A 22 -3.72 0.66 -9.39
C ALA A 22 -4.86 1.00 -8.40
N ILE A 23 -4.49 1.49 -7.21
CA ILE A 23 -5.45 2.05 -6.23
C ILE A 23 -5.39 3.57 -6.32
N MET A 24 -6.50 4.20 -6.68
CA MET A 24 -6.59 5.66 -6.81
C MET A 24 -7.27 6.30 -5.60
N CYS A 25 -6.91 7.54 -5.30
CA CYS A 25 -7.46 8.36 -4.22
C CYS A 25 -7.55 9.80 -4.74
N ALA A 26 -8.42 10.63 -4.15
CA ALA A 26 -8.63 12.01 -4.61
C ALA A 26 -7.44 12.93 -4.29
N GLU A 27 -6.66 12.59 -3.27
CA GLU A 27 -5.47 13.31 -2.85
C GLU A 27 -4.33 13.11 -3.85
N ALA A 28 -3.76 14.23 -4.30
CA ALA A 28 -2.62 14.23 -5.20
C ALA A 28 -1.38 13.60 -4.55
N LEU A 29 -1.12 13.91 -3.27
CA LEU A 29 0.08 13.47 -2.56
C LEU A 29 -0.16 12.14 -1.84
N TRP A 30 0.54 11.08 -2.27
CA TRP A 30 0.35 9.73 -1.75
C TRP A 30 0.65 9.60 -0.25
N TRP A 31 1.54 10.44 0.31
CA TRP A 31 1.89 10.43 1.73
C TRP A 31 0.88 11.16 2.63
N ARG A 32 -0.14 11.80 2.04
CA ARG A 32 -1.18 12.55 2.78
C ARG A 32 -2.53 11.83 2.84
N CYS A 33 -2.65 10.63 2.29
CA CYS A 33 -3.90 9.90 2.25
C CYS A 33 -3.74 8.47 2.79
N HIS A 34 -4.88 7.84 3.09
CA HIS A 34 -4.92 6.53 3.74
C HIS A 34 -4.34 5.38 2.88
N ARG A 35 -4.13 5.58 1.58
CA ARG A 35 -3.55 4.55 0.70
C ARG A 35 -2.11 4.20 1.06
N SER A 36 -1.40 5.11 1.75
CA SER A 36 -0.06 4.84 2.28
C SER A 36 -0.07 3.67 3.27
N LEU A 37 -1.13 3.53 4.09
CA LEU A 37 -1.27 2.43 5.03
C LEU A 37 -1.44 1.07 4.33
N ILE A 38 -2.15 1.06 3.20
CA ILE A 38 -2.32 -0.13 2.36
C ILE A 38 -0.98 -0.49 1.73
N ALA A 39 -0.25 0.52 1.23
CA ALA A 39 1.05 0.34 0.61
C ALA A 39 2.10 -0.20 1.61
N ASP A 40 2.13 0.30 2.85
CA ASP A 40 2.98 -0.22 3.91
C ASP A 40 2.68 -1.71 4.15
N TYR A 41 1.38 -2.05 4.26
CA TYR A 41 0.93 -3.41 4.51
C TYR A 41 1.34 -4.39 3.40
N LEU A 42 1.21 -3.99 2.13
CA LEU A 42 1.63 -4.78 0.99
C LEU A 42 3.15 -4.94 0.94
N LYS A 43 3.89 -3.86 1.24
CA LYS A 43 5.35 -3.86 1.27
C LYS A 43 5.91 -4.82 2.33
N VAL A 44 5.32 -4.88 3.53
CA VAL A 44 5.71 -5.87 4.56
C VAL A 44 5.52 -7.30 4.06
N ARG A 45 4.53 -7.54 3.21
CA ARG A 45 4.30 -8.85 2.56
C ARG A 45 5.21 -9.12 1.35
N GLY A 46 6.21 -8.26 1.10
CA GLY A 46 7.17 -8.42 0.01
C GLY A 46 6.62 -8.03 -1.37
N ILE A 47 5.48 -7.34 -1.42
CA ILE A 47 4.89 -6.89 -2.68
C ILE A 47 5.43 -5.51 -3.01
N GLU A 48 5.94 -5.35 -4.23
CA GLU A 48 6.41 -4.04 -4.72
C GLU A 48 5.21 -3.11 -4.94
N VAL A 49 5.29 -1.92 -4.36
CA VAL A 49 4.30 -0.86 -4.54
C VAL A 49 5.00 0.39 -5.07
N VAL A 50 4.46 0.93 -6.15
CA VAL A 50 4.92 2.17 -6.78
C VAL A 50 3.81 3.20 -6.76
N HIS A 51 4.17 4.47 -6.58
CA HIS A 51 3.27 5.61 -6.67
C HIS A 51 3.42 6.25 -8.05
N ILE A 52 2.31 6.33 -8.79
CA ILE A 52 2.25 7.06 -10.06
C ILE A 52 2.04 8.54 -9.72
N VAL A 53 3.10 9.35 -9.86
CA VAL A 53 3.08 10.77 -9.49
C VAL A 53 2.62 11.63 -10.68
N ASP A 54 3.11 11.30 -11.87
CA ASP A 54 2.69 11.89 -13.14
C ASP A 54 2.95 10.91 -14.30
N ALA A 55 2.74 11.36 -15.55
CA ALA A 55 2.87 10.52 -16.74
C ALA A 55 4.27 9.90 -16.95
N ASN A 56 5.32 10.50 -16.40
CA ASN A 56 6.71 10.07 -16.58
C ASN A 56 7.44 9.81 -15.25
N LYS A 57 6.73 9.92 -14.11
CA LYS A 57 7.33 9.81 -12.78
C LYS A 57 6.59 8.77 -11.94
N ILE A 58 7.36 7.77 -11.53
CA ILE A 58 6.98 6.83 -10.49
C ILE A 58 7.93 6.93 -9.30
N GLU A 59 7.44 6.63 -8.11
CA GLU A 59 8.23 6.57 -6.89
C GLU A 59 8.00 5.24 -6.18
N LEU A 60 9.06 4.52 -5.82
CA LEU A 60 8.93 3.33 -4.97
C LEU A 60 8.39 3.75 -3.61
N HIS A 61 7.42 3.01 -3.08
CA HIS A 61 6.87 3.31 -1.76
C HIS A 61 7.93 3.09 -0.66
N PRO A 62 8.34 4.12 0.10
CA PRO A 62 9.06 3.92 1.35
C PRO A 62 8.07 3.50 2.44
N PHE A 63 8.54 2.91 3.55
CA PHE A 63 7.68 2.82 4.73
C PHE A 63 7.30 4.22 5.21
N THR A 64 6.04 4.41 5.60
CA THR A 64 5.63 5.68 6.21
C THR A 64 6.35 5.89 7.55
N SER A 65 6.49 7.15 7.99
CA SER A 65 7.16 7.45 9.26
C SER A 65 6.45 6.87 10.49
N ALA A 66 5.16 6.56 10.36
CA ALA A 66 4.36 5.94 11.42
C ALA A 66 4.43 4.41 11.40
N ALA A 67 5.02 3.80 10.35
CA ALA A 67 5.13 2.36 10.21
C ALA A 67 6.32 1.83 11.02
N HIS A 68 6.03 0.96 11.98
CA HIS A 68 7.02 0.24 12.77
C HIS A 68 6.91 -1.26 12.50
N LEU A 69 8.05 -1.94 12.37
CA LEU A 69 8.10 -3.40 12.25
C LEU A 69 8.43 -4.00 13.61
N ILE A 70 7.50 -4.77 14.18
CA ILE A 70 7.66 -5.49 15.45
C ILE A 70 7.50 -6.97 15.14
N ASP A 71 8.55 -7.76 15.34
CA ASP A 71 8.58 -9.20 15.03
C ASP A 71 8.12 -9.55 13.59
N GLY A 72 8.45 -8.68 12.63
CA GLY A 72 8.05 -8.83 11.22
C GLY A 72 6.59 -8.46 10.93
N ALA A 73 5.83 -8.02 11.94
CA ALA A 73 4.49 -7.49 11.79
C ALA A 73 4.49 -5.95 11.75
N LEU A 74 3.65 -5.39 10.89
CA LEU A 74 3.43 -3.95 10.81
C LEU A 74 2.61 -3.45 11.99
N SER A 75 3.14 -2.45 12.70
CA SER A 75 2.51 -1.74 13.80
C SER A 75 2.52 -0.23 13.55
N TYR A 76 1.47 0.43 14.00
CA TYR A 76 1.34 1.90 14.02
C TYR A 76 1.12 2.43 15.44
N ALA A 77 1.27 1.56 16.46
CA ALA A 77 1.25 1.98 17.85
C ALA A 77 2.56 2.75 18.14
N GLY A 78 2.41 3.95 18.70
CA GLY A 78 3.53 4.75 19.23
C GLY A 78 3.71 4.57 20.73
#